data_AF-A0A9X2KK75-F1
#
_entry.id   AF-A0A9X2KK75-F1
#
_cell.length_a   1.000
_cell.length_b   1.000
_cell.length_c   1.000
_cell.angle_alpha   90.00
_cell.angle_beta   90.00
_cell.angle_gamma   90.00
#
_symmetry.space_group_name_H-M   'P 1'
#
loop_
_entity.id
_entity.type
_entity.pdbx_description
1 polymer ?
#
loop_
_entity_poly.entity_id
_entity_poly.type
_entity_poly.pdbx_seq_one_letter_code
_entity_poly.pdbx_strand_id
1 'polypeptide(L)'
;MAGHLTLAALLTGCAVAPTVAQTVDRPLPVAAPAPQETGTLPLYGSANPGSRLTEIWANFGPLGKGVRNVSYPTITPVRPAPGKANGTAVIVAPGGAFMMLAWEHEGLKVAQALADRGYTAFILRYWLNPTPLDEREARAFIRSRLAATRSPDGSTPRIAIPPSGRTAWPRSSWSARMPANGASIRPASARSAFRPAR
;
A
#
# COMPACT_ATOMS: atom_id res chain seq x y z
N MET A 1 -47.26 -34.74 52.31
CA MET A 1 -45.94 -35.38 52.20
C MET A 1 -45.07 -34.50 51.32
N ALA A 2 -44.09 -33.85 51.93
CA ALA A 2 -43.21 -32.87 51.28
C ALA A 2 -42.15 -33.59 50.43
N GLY A 3 -41.99 -33.18 49.18
CA GLY A 3 -40.90 -33.61 48.31
C GLY A 3 -40.13 -32.38 47.84
N HIS A 4 -38.92 -32.20 48.35
CA HIS A 4 -38.03 -31.10 47.99
C HIS A 4 -37.51 -31.28 46.55
N LEU A 5 -37.72 -30.27 45.70
CA LEU A 5 -37.09 -30.16 44.38
C LEU A 5 -35.73 -29.49 44.54
N THR A 6 -34.65 -30.25 44.36
CA THR A 6 -33.27 -29.73 44.36
C THR A 6 -32.95 -29.20 42.96
N LEU A 7 -32.76 -27.88 42.84
CA LEU A 7 -32.32 -27.22 41.62
C LEU A 7 -30.78 -27.27 41.55
N ALA A 8 -30.22 -28.09 40.67
CA ALA A 8 -28.77 -28.12 40.42
C ALA A 8 -28.40 -27.04 39.39
N ALA A 9 -27.71 -25.99 39.84
CA ALA A 9 -27.15 -24.94 38.99
C ALA A 9 -25.93 -25.48 38.22
N LEU A 10 -26.05 -25.65 36.90
CA LEU A 10 -24.89 -25.86 36.02
C LEU A 10 -24.18 -24.52 35.80
N LEU A 11 -23.05 -24.33 36.49
CA LEU A 11 -22.08 -23.29 36.18
C LEU A 11 -21.26 -23.74 34.95
N THR A 12 -21.67 -23.30 33.77
CA THR A 12 -20.88 -23.49 32.54
C THR A 12 -19.66 -22.58 32.58
N GLY A 13 -18.50 -23.15 32.89
CA GLY A 13 -17.22 -22.46 32.79
C GLY A 13 -16.87 -22.14 31.34
N CYS A 14 -16.83 -20.86 30.99
CA CYS A 14 -16.22 -20.40 29.73
C CYS A 14 -14.72 -20.64 29.80
N ALA A 15 -14.23 -21.72 29.17
CA ALA A 15 -12.81 -21.91 28.92
C ALA A 15 -12.33 -20.88 27.89
N VAL A 16 -11.50 -19.94 28.32
CA VAL A 16 -10.81 -19.01 27.43
C VAL A 16 -9.66 -19.79 26.78
N ALA A 17 -9.88 -20.33 25.58
CA ALA A 17 -8.80 -20.95 24.82
C ALA A 17 -7.78 -19.87 24.41
N PRO A 18 -6.47 -20.09 24.59
CA PRO A 18 -5.47 -19.17 24.09
C PRO A 18 -5.55 -19.16 22.55
N THR A 19 -5.76 -17.98 21.97
CA THR A 19 -5.66 -17.77 20.53
C THR A 19 -4.22 -18.03 20.10
N VAL A 20 -3.93 -19.25 19.64
CA VAL A 20 -2.70 -19.51 18.89
C VAL A 20 -2.79 -18.68 17.62
N ALA A 21 -1.98 -17.62 17.54
CA ALA A 21 -1.79 -16.87 16.30
C ALA A 21 -1.37 -17.86 15.21
N GLN A 22 -2.27 -18.14 14.27
CA GLN A 22 -2.08 -19.25 13.33
C GLN A 22 -0.83 -19.02 12.48
N THR A 23 0.23 -19.78 12.75
CA THR A 23 1.34 -20.02 11.82
C THR A 23 0.87 -20.99 10.75
N VAL A 24 0.00 -20.53 9.86
CA VAL A 24 -0.13 -21.19 8.57
C VAL A 24 1.11 -20.79 7.78
N ASP A 25 2.05 -21.71 7.57
CA ASP A 25 3.18 -21.46 6.68
C ASP A 25 2.62 -21.28 5.26
N ARG A 26 2.32 -20.03 4.91
CA ARG A 26 1.77 -19.71 3.59
C ARG A 26 2.81 -20.09 2.54
N PRO A 27 2.40 -20.72 1.41
CA PRO A 27 3.33 -21.04 0.34
C PRO A 27 4.10 -19.81 -0.13
N LEU A 28 5.28 -20.05 -0.71
CA LEU A 28 6.07 -18.98 -1.33
C LEU A 28 5.27 -18.29 -2.44
N PRO A 29 5.37 -16.96 -2.55
CA PRO A 29 4.83 -16.26 -3.71
C PRO A 29 5.44 -16.85 -4.98
N VAL A 30 4.62 -16.99 -6.01
CA VAL A 30 5.06 -17.49 -7.32
C VAL A 30 5.36 -16.30 -8.20
N ALA A 31 6.55 -16.26 -8.81
CA ALA A 31 6.92 -15.19 -9.73
C ALA A 31 5.83 -14.95 -10.78
N ALA A 32 5.55 -13.69 -11.06
CA ALA A 32 4.49 -13.29 -11.99
C ALA A 32 4.98 -12.12 -12.85
N PRO A 33 4.50 -11.98 -14.09
CA PRO A 33 4.80 -10.80 -14.89
C PRO A 33 4.15 -9.55 -14.28
N ALA A 34 4.81 -8.41 -14.45
CA ALA A 34 4.22 -7.11 -14.18
C ALA A 34 2.90 -6.95 -14.95
N PRO A 35 1.85 -6.39 -14.32
CA PRO A 35 0.59 -6.15 -15.00
C PRO A 35 0.77 -5.10 -16.09
N GLN A 36 -0.03 -5.21 -17.15
CA GLN A 36 -0.17 -4.11 -18.08
C GLN A 36 -1.03 -3.02 -17.43
N GLU A 37 -0.58 -1.79 -17.54
CA GLU A 37 -1.25 -0.64 -16.97
C GLU A 37 -1.49 0.40 -18.06
N THR A 38 -2.68 0.98 -18.10
CA THR A 38 -3.08 1.97 -19.11
C THR A 38 -3.07 3.37 -18.50
N GLY A 39 -2.46 4.32 -19.19
CA GLY A 39 -2.45 5.72 -18.76
C GLY A 39 -1.65 5.99 -17.48
N THR A 40 -0.75 5.08 -17.10
CA THR A 40 0.13 5.22 -15.93
C THR A 40 1.12 6.34 -16.13
N LEU A 41 1.21 7.22 -15.13
CA LEU A 41 2.08 8.39 -15.15
C LEU A 41 3.20 8.24 -14.11
N PRO A 42 4.47 8.57 -14.46
CA PRO A 42 5.54 8.70 -13.48
C PRO A 42 5.22 9.81 -12.47
N LEU A 43 5.45 9.56 -11.19
CA LEU A 43 5.05 10.52 -10.14
C LEU A 43 5.86 11.83 -10.21
N TYR A 44 7.12 11.76 -10.64
CA TYR A 44 8.00 12.92 -10.79
C TYR A 44 8.34 13.26 -12.25
N GLY A 45 7.48 12.86 -13.19
CA GLY A 45 7.68 13.15 -14.62
C GLY A 45 9.00 12.62 -15.17
N SER A 46 9.76 13.46 -15.88
CA SER A 46 11.07 13.09 -16.43
C SER A 46 12.15 12.85 -15.37
N ALA A 47 11.97 13.37 -14.15
CA ALA A 47 12.90 13.21 -13.03
C ALA A 47 12.53 12.03 -12.12
N ASN A 48 11.71 11.09 -12.59
CA ASN A 48 11.28 9.94 -11.79
C ASN A 48 12.49 9.06 -11.42
N PRO A 49 12.73 8.80 -10.12
CA PRO A 49 13.88 8.04 -9.68
C PRO A 49 13.69 6.55 -9.99
N GLY A 50 14.79 5.80 -9.87
CA GLY A 50 14.78 4.35 -9.92
C GLY A 50 14.42 3.77 -11.28
N SER A 51 14.03 2.50 -11.28
CA SER A 51 13.68 1.76 -12.50
C SER A 51 12.66 0.68 -12.21
N ARG A 52 11.72 0.47 -13.13
CA ARG A 52 10.77 -0.65 -13.08
C ARG A 52 11.47 -2.01 -13.14
N LEU A 53 12.71 -2.07 -13.64
CA LEU A 53 13.51 -3.31 -13.68
C LEU A 53 13.87 -3.86 -12.29
N THR A 54 13.77 -3.03 -11.25
CA THR A 54 14.00 -3.45 -9.86
C THR A 54 12.79 -4.11 -9.21
N GLU A 55 11.61 -4.01 -9.83
CA GLU A 55 10.37 -4.51 -9.29
C GLU A 55 10.31 -6.03 -9.37
N ILE A 56 9.96 -6.67 -8.25
CA ILE A 56 9.75 -8.11 -8.18
C ILE A 56 8.26 -8.37 -8.03
N TRP A 57 7.67 -8.91 -9.08
CA TRP A 57 6.24 -9.22 -9.16
C TRP A 57 5.99 -10.69 -8.85
N ALA A 58 5.01 -10.96 -7.99
CA ALA A 58 4.63 -12.32 -7.62
C ALA A 58 3.13 -12.44 -7.29
N ASN A 59 2.60 -13.66 -7.41
CA ASN A 59 1.26 -14.04 -6.97
C ASN A 59 1.30 -14.58 -5.54
N PHE A 60 0.47 -14.02 -4.66
CA PHE A 60 0.36 -14.36 -3.24
C PHE A 60 -0.87 -15.25 -2.96
N GLY A 61 -1.15 -16.20 -3.84
CA GLY A 61 -2.32 -17.07 -3.76
C GLY A 61 -3.63 -16.27 -3.81
N PRO A 62 -4.58 -16.47 -2.87
CA PRO A 62 -5.87 -15.76 -2.88
C PRO A 62 -5.78 -14.23 -2.80
N LEU A 63 -4.65 -13.69 -2.31
CA LEU A 63 -4.42 -12.24 -2.27
C LEU A 63 -4.07 -11.65 -3.65
N GLY A 64 -3.83 -12.48 -4.65
CA GLY A 64 -3.50 -12.03 -6.01
C GLY A 64 -2.09 -11.47 -6.14
N LYS A 65 -1.87 -10.65 -7.17
CA LYS A 65 -0.57 -10.05 -7.47
C LYS A 65 -0.13 -9.02 -6.41
N GLY A 66 1.15 -9.04 -6.09
CA GLY A 66 1.85 -8.00 -5.34
C GLY A 66 3.21 -7.69 -5.95
N VAL A 67 3.81 -6.57 -5.53
CA VAL A 67 5.13 -6.13 -6.01
C VAL A 67 6.03 -5.73 -4.85
N ARG A 68 7.30 -6.14 -4.89
CA ARG A 68 8.38 -5.72 -3.99
C ARG A 68 9.38 -4.84 -4.73
N ASN A 69 10.22 -4.14 -3.97
CA ASN A 69 11.38 -3.38 -4.49
C ASN A 69 11.02 -2.31 -5.53
N VAL A 70 9.84 -1.70 -5.40
CA VAL A 70 9.46 -0.55 -6.21
C VAL A 70 10.42 0.61 -5.93
N SER A 71 11.17 1.01 -6.96
CA SER A 71 11.99 2.24 -6.94
C SER A 71 11.54 3.29 -7.95
N TYR A 72 10.65 2.92 -8.89
CA TYR A 72 10.09 3.80 -9.92
C TYR A 72 8.61 4.11 -9.59
N PRO A 73 8.32 5.17 -8.82
CA PRO A 73 6.98 5.45 -8.36
C PRO A 73 6.09 5.97 -9.49
N THR A 74 4.83 5.54 -9.49
CA THR A 74 3.85 5.86 -10.54
C THR A 74 2.45 5.99 -9.97
N ILE A 75 1.56 6.60 -10.75
CA ILE A 75 0.13 6.68 -10.46
C ILE A 75 -0.66 6.16 -11.67
N THR A 76 -1.56 5.20 -11.42
CA THR A 76 -2.33 4.52 -12.47
C THR A 76 -3.82 4.83 -12.33
N PRO A 77 -4.47 5.48 -13.31
CA PRO A 77 -5.89 5.81 -13.24
C PRO A 77 -6.77 4.59 -13.48
N VAL A 78 -7.85 4.48 -12.71
CA VAL A 78 -8.99 3.59 -12.94
C VAL A 78 -10.22 4.49 -13.03
N ARG A 79 -10.77 4.63 -14.24
CA ARG A 79 -11.85 5.57 -14.52
C ARG A 79 -13.20 4.86 -14.44
N PRO A 80 -14.25 5.56 -13.97
CA PRO A 80 -15.62 5.06 -14.10
C PRO A 80 -15.99 4.96 -15.58
N ALA A 81 -16.97 4.10 -15.89
CA ALA A 81 -17.51 4.03 -17.25
C ALA A 81 -18.05 5.40 -17.71
N PRO A 82 -18.06 5.70 -19.03
CA PRO A 82 -18.60 6.94 -19.56
C PRO A 82 -20.01 7.25 -19.01
N GLY A 83 -20.23 8.48 -18.57
CA GLY A 83 -21.50 8.92 -17.98
C GLY A 83 -21.72 8.54 -16.51
N LYS A 84 -20.83 7.77 -15.87
CA LYS A 84 -20.94 7.42 -14.44
C LYS A 84 -20.09 8.29 -13.52
N ALA A 85 -19.26 9.18 -14.06
CA ALA A 85 -18.35 9.98 -13.26
C ALA A 85 -19.11 10.92 -12.31
N ASN A 86 -18.80 10.84 -11.01
CA ASN A 86 -19.39 11.68 -9.96
C ASN A 86 -18.57 12.95 -9.66
N GLY A 87 -17.53 13.22 -10.45
CA GLY A 87 -16.65 14.39 -10.31
C GLY A 87 -15.61 14.29 -9.18
N THR A 88 -15.56 13.20 -8.41
CA THR A 88 -14.63 13.04 -7.29
C THR A 88 -13.47 12.10 -7.63
N ALA A 89 -12.27 12.46 -7.18
CA ALA A 89 -11.06 11.66 -7.32
C ALA A 89 -10.61 11.04 -5.99
N VAL A 90 -10.11 9.80 -6.02
CA VAL A 90 -9.59 9.09 -4.84
C VAL A 90 -8.22 8.49 -5.17
N ILE A 91 -7.25 8.66 -4.27
CA ILE A 91 -5.96 7.96 -4.36
C ILE A 91 -6.02 6.70 -3.50
N VAL A 92 -5.79 5.56 -4.12
CA VAL A 92 -5.67 4.25 -3.45
C VAL A 92 -4.19 3.98 -3.24
N ALA A 93 -3.76 3.89 -1.98
CA ALA A 93 -2.39 3.54 -1.61
C ALA A 93 -2.37 2.11 -1.06
N PRO A 94 -1.99 1.09 -1.85
CA PRO A 94 -1.96 -0.30 -1.41
C PRO A 94 -0.98 -0.47 -0.25
N GLY A 95 -1.32 -1.28 0.75
CA GLY A 95 -0.46 -1.57 1.89
C GLY A 95 0.61 -2.62 1.60
N GLY A 96 1.29 -3.05 2.65
CA GLY A 96 2.38 -4.05 2.61
C GLY A 96 3.64 -3.65 3.40
N ALA A 97 3.45 -2.90 4.49
CA ALA A 97 4.50 -2.53 5.45
C ALA A 97 5.75 -1.89 4.83
N PHE A 98 5.58 -1.11 3.76
CA PHE A 98 6.67 -0.49 2.98
C PHE A 98 7.68 -1.47 2.39
N MET A 99 7.40 -2.77 2.37
CA MET A 99 8.28 -3.81 1.80
C MET A 99 7.63 -4.51 0.60
N MET A 100 6.31 -4.40 0.46
CA MET A 100 5.56 -4.81 -0.72
C MET A 100 4.36 -3.88 -0.93
N LEU A 101 3.75 -3.95 -2.11
CA LEU A 101 2.40 -3.44 -2.38
C LEU A 101 1.47 -4.64 -2.63
N ALA A 102 0.37 -4.74 -1.88
CA ALA A 102 -0.72 -5.66 -2.14
C ALA A 102 -1.54 -5.20 -3.37
N TRP A 103 -0.88 -5.23 -4.53
CA TRP A 103 -1.29 -4.52 -5.74
C TRP A 103 -2.70 -4.88 -6.21
N GLU A 104 -3.03 -6.16 -6.28
CA GLU A 104 -4.33 -6.58 -6.79
C GLU A 104 -5.45 -6.40 -5.75
N HIS A 105 -5.26 -6.96 -4.56
CA HIS A 105 -6.30 -7.00 -3.52
C HIS A 105 -6.61 -5.62 -2.93
N GLU A 106 -5.59 -4.82 -2.60
CA GLU A 106 -5.77 -3.52 -1.95
C GLU A 106 -5.66 -2.34 -2.92
N GLY A 107 -5.09 -2.56 -4.11
CA GLY A 107 -5.01 -1.57 -5.18
C GLY A 107 -6.14 -1.73 -6.19
N LEU A 108 -5.95 -2.63 -7.15
CA LEU A 108 -6.81 -2.74 -8.33
C LEU A 108 -8.28 -3.04 -8.00
N LYS A 109 -8.55 -4.00 -7.12
CA LYS A 109 -9.93 -4.36 -6.74
C LYS A 109 -10.64 -3.22 -6.02
N VAL A 110 -9.92 -2.50 -5.16
CA VAL A 110 -10.46 -1.31 -4.46
C VAL A 110 -10.72 -0.18 -5.45
N ALA A 111 -9.77 0.11 -6.34
CA ALA A 111 -9.91 1.14 -7.36
C ALA A 111 -11.07 0.86 -8.32
N GLN A 112 -11.25 -0.41 -8.72
CA GLN A 112 -12.39 -0.82 -9.54
C GLN A 112 -13.72 -0.64 -8.79
N ALA A 113 -13.79 -1.06 -7.53
CA ALA A 113 -14.99 -0.88 -6.71
C ALA A 113 -15.36 0.61 -6.52
N LEU A 114 -14.36 1.50 -6.44
CA LEU A 114 -14.56 2.96 -6.42
C LEU A 114 -15.05 3.48 -7.77
N ALA A 115 -14.45 3.02 -8.88
CA ALA A 115 -14.87 3.38 -10.23
C ALA A 115 -16.30 2.95 -10.55
N ASP A 116 -16.72 1.77 -10.06
CA ASP A 116 -18.10 1.28 -10.21
C ASP A 116 -19.13 2.18 -9.50
N ARG A 117 -18.68 2.93 -8.48
CA ARG A 117 -19.46 3.93 -7.73
C ARG A 117 -19.31 5.35 -8.28
N GLY A 118 -18.64 5.52 -9.41
CA GLY A 118 -18.50 6.79 -10.11
C GLY A 118 -17.27 7.62 -9.75
N TYR A 119 -16.43 7.17 -8.81
CA TYR A 119 -15.20 7.87 -8.46
C TYR A 119 -14.12 7.63 -9.51
N THR A 120 -13.30 8.63 -9.82
CA THR A 120 -12.05 8.38 -10.54
C THR A 120 -10.98 7.96 -9.53
N ALA A 121 -10.62 6.68 -9.53
CA ALA A 121 -9.59 6.17 -8.63
C ALA A 121 -8.20 6.26 -9.28
N PHE A 122 -7.18 6.43 -8.46
CA PHE A 122 -5.79 6.45 -8.87
C PHE A 122 -4.98 5.54 -7.94
N ILE A 123 -4.40 4.47 -8.47
CA ILE A 123 -3.58 3.55 -7.69
C ILE A 123 -2.17 4.11 -7.60
N LEU A 124 -1.69 4.34 -6.38
CA LEU A 124 -0.34 4.81 -6.10
C LEU A 124 0.63 3.64 -5.97
N ARG A 125 1.59 3.54 -6.89
CA ARG A 125 2.79 2.72 -6.70
C ARG A 125 3.88 3.60 -6.10
N TYR A 126 4.13 3.47 -4.80
CA TYR A 126 5.12 4.26 -4.08
C TYR A 126 6.42 3.50 -3.81
N TRP A 127 7.49 4.23 -3.47
CA TRP A 127 8.81 3.67 -3.20
C TRP A 127 8.79 2.76 -1.97
N LEU A 128 9.32 1.56 -2.11
CA LEU A 128 9.46 0.58 -1.03
C LEU A 128 10.89 0.48 -0.51
N ASN A 129 11.01 0.07 0.75
CA ASN A 129 12.27 -0.43 1.28
C ASN A 129 12.68 -1.68 0.50
N PRO A 130 13.94 -1.77 0.04
CA PRO A 130 14.41 -2.94 -0.68
C PRO A 130 14.40 -4.16 0.24
N THR A 131 14.05 -5.29 -0.35
CA THR A 131 14.07 -6.62 0.24
C THR A 131 14.99 -7.53 -0.59
N PRO A 132 15.54 -8.61 0.00
CA PRO A 132 16.31 -9.60 -0.76
C PRO A 132 15.62 -10.09 -2.04
N LEU A 133 16.40 -10.46 -3.05
CA LEU A 133 15.85 -10.91 -4.34
C LEU A 133 15.20 -12.30 -4.21
N ASP A 134 15.86 -13.22 -3.49
CA ASP A 134 15.32 -14.55 -3.21
C ASP A 134 14.09 -14.47 -2.30
N GLU A 135 13.04 -15.22 -2.63
CA GLU A 135 11.75 -15.18 -1.93
C GLU A 135 11.82 -15.73 -0.49
N ARG A 136 12.69 -16.71 -0.21
CA ARG A 136 12.85 -17.24 1.15
C ARG A 136 13.59 -16.25 2.02
N GLU A 137 14.66 -15.65 1.50
CA GLU A 137 15.39 -14.58 2.19
C GLU A 137 14.49 -13.36 2.41
N ALA A 138 13.71 -12.95 1.41
CA ALA A 138 12.77 -11.84 1.51
C ALA A 138 11.72 -12.08 2.59
N ARG A 139 11.15 -13.29 2.65
CA ARG A 139 10.20 -13.67 3.70
C ARG A 139 10.82 -13.59 5.08
N ALA A 140 12.03 -14.12 5.26
CA ALA A 140 12.74 -14.08 6.53
C ALA A 140 13.02 -12.64 6.96
N PHE A 141 13.49 -11.80 6.02
CA PHE A 141 13.71 -10.38 6.24
C PHE A 141 12.42 -9.64 6.63
N ILE A 142 11.33 -9.82 5.89
CA ILE A 142 10.03 -9.20 6.18
C ILE A 142 9.53 -9.61 7.58
N ARG A 143 9.60 -10.91 7.91
CA ARG A 143 9.21 -11.42 9.24
C ARG A 143 10.05 -10.79 10.34
N SER A 144 11.35 -10.68 10.16
CA SER A 144 12.27 -10.01 11.09
C SER A 144 11.91 -8.53 11.29
N ARG A 145 11.67 -7.78 10.20
CA ARG A 145 11.30 -6.36 10.27
C ARG A 145 9.96 -6.14 10.96
N LEU A 146 8.95 -6.99 10.68
CA LEU A 146 7.65 -6.93 11.35
C LEU A 146 7.74 -7.31 12.83
N ALA A 147 8.62 -8.25 13.20
CA ALA A 147 8.85 -8.58 14.60
C ALA A 147 9.50 -7.40 15.34
N ALA A 148 10.45 -6.70 14.70
CA ALA A 148 11.14 -5.56 15.29
C ALA A 148 10.26 -4.32 15.51
N THR A 149 9.09 -4.22 14.85
CA THR A 149 8.13 -3.14 15.11
C THR A 149 7.20 -3.41 16.29
N ARG A 150 7.25 -4.61 16.89
CA ARG A 150 6.44 -4.93 18.07
C ARG A 150 7.12 -4.37 19.30
N SER A 151 6.35 -3.70 20.16
CA SER A 151 6.88 -3.28 21.46
C SER A 151 7.25 -4.51 22.29
N PRO A 152 8.38 -4.50 23.01
CA PRO A 152 8.82 -5.64 23.82
C PRO A 152 7.81 -6.09 24.86
N ASP A 153 7.01 -5.15 25.37
CA ASP A 153 5.96 -5.35 26.38
C ASP A 153 4.58 -5.67 25.76
N GLY A 154 4.49 -5.82 24.44
CA GLY A 154 3.24 -6.03 23.72
C GLY A 154 2.34 -4.78 23.64
N SER A 155 2.79 -3.62 24.14
CA SER A 155 2.03 -2.38 24.02
C SER A 155 1.95 -1.94 22.56
N THR A 156 0.87 -1.24 22.19
CA THR A 156 0.80 -0.65 20.84
C THR A 156 1.79 0.52 20.77
N PRO A 157 2.71 0.57 19.79
CA PRO A 157 3.61 1.70 19.63
C PRO A 157 2.79 2.99 19.53
N ARG A 158 3.10 3.99 20.37
CA ARG A 158 2.45 5.30 20.23
C ARG A 158 2.92 5.95 18.93
N ILE A 159 2.03 6.05 17.96
CA ILE A 159 2.26 6.85 16.76
C ILE A 159 2.17 8.32 17.18
N ALA A 160 3.33 8.97 17.34
CA ALA A 160 3.39 10.41 17.43
C ALA A 160 3.10 10.97 16.04
N ILE A 161 1.87 11.40 15.80
CA ILE A 161 1.54 12.20 14.62
C ILE A 161 2.20 13.57 14.87
N PRO A 162 3.25 13.96 14.13
CA PRO A 162 3.77 15.31 14.26
C PRO A 162 2.61 16.27 13.99
N PRO A 163 2.49 17.39 14.73
CA PRO A 163 1.39 18.32 14.52
C PRO A 163 1.28 18.61 13.03
N SER A 164 0.06 18.53 12.48
CA SER A 164 -0.25 18.88 11.09
C SER A 164 -0.12 20.40 10.91
N GLY A 165 1.07 20.92 11.20
CA GLY A 165 1.44 22.29 10.98
C GLY A 165 1.67 22.51 9.49
N ARG A 166 1.42 23.73 9.04
CA ARG A 166 1.78 24.28 7.73
C ARG A 166 3.29 24.23 7.41
N THR A 167 4.09 23.44 8.12
CA THR A 167 5.41 23.02 7.67
C THR A 167 5.22 21.94 6.62
N ALA A 168 4.85 22.36 5.41
CA ALA A 168 5.23 21.62 4.22
C ALA A 168 6.71 21.26 4.38
N TRP A 169 7.05 19.97 4.28
CA TRP A 169 8.44 19.57 4.16
C TRP A 169 9.11 20.48 3.12
N PRO A 170 10.10 21.31 3.50
CA PRO A 170 10.62 22.31 2.59
C PRO A 170 11.18 21.58 1.36
N ARG A 171 10.97 22.11 0.15
CA ARG A 171 11.46 21.48 -1.09
C ARG A 171 12.95 21.10 -1.02
N SER A 172 13.74 21.82 -0.22
CA SER A 172 15.16 21.51 0.06
C SER A 172 15.40 20.18 0.78
N SER A 173 14.40 19.63 1.48
CA SER A 173 14.48 18.31 2.13
C SER A 173 14.44 17.14 1.14
N TRP A 174 13.99 17.38 -0.09
CA TRP A 174 13.94 16.37 -1.16
C TRP A 174 15.30 16.18 -1.84
N SER A 175 16.12 17.22 -1.93
CA SER A 175 17.40 17.21 -2.63
C SER A 175 18.58 16.70 -1.80
N ALA A 176 18.45 16.64 -0.47
CA ALA A 176 19.56 16.27 0.41
C ALA A 176 19.84 14.75 0.51
N ARG A 177 19.01 13.90 -0.09
CA ARG A 177 19.11 12.43 0.03
C ARG A 177 19.08 11.69 -1.32
N MET A 178 19.55 12.36 -2.37
CA MET A 178 19.81 11.76 -3.68
C MET A 178 21.28 11.94 -4.03
N PRO A 179 21.98 10.92 -4.57
CA PRO A 179 23.34 11.10 -5.07
C PRO A 179 23.34 12.23 -6.11
N ALA A 180 24.26 13.17 -5.92
CA ALA A 180 24.36 14.41 -6.67
C ALA A 180 24.68 14.14 -8.15
N ASN A 181 23.66 14.06 -9.00
CA ASN A 181 23.78 14.33 -10.43
C ASN A 181 22.62 15.23 -10.82
N GLY A 182 22.90 16.52 -10.82
CA GLY A 182 21.93 17.60 -10.89
C GLY A 182 21.44 17.93 -12.30
N ALA A 183 20.19 18.39 -12.35
CA ALA A 183 19.73 19.36 -13.32
C ALA A 183 18.73 20.27 -12.60
N SER A 184 19.06 21.55 -12.50
CA SER A 184 18.26 22.57 -11.83
C SER A 184 17.00 22.89 -12.66
N ILE A 185 15.82 22.69 -12.07
CA ILE A 185 14.54 23.07 -12.69
C ILE A 185 14.32 24.57 -12.43
N ARG A 186 14.46 25.40 -13.47
CA ARG A 186 13.89 26.76 -13.48
C ARG A 186 12.41 26.65 -13.88
N PRO A 187 11.47 27.32 -13.19
CA PRO A 187 10.09 27.35 -13.63
C PRO A 187 9.97 28.16 -14.93
N ALA A 188 9.57 27.50 -16.02
CA ALA A 188 9.12 28.21 -17.20
C ALA A 188 7.85 28.99 -16.83
N SER A 189 7.87 30.30 -17.06
CA SER A 189 6.73 31.18 -16.86
C SER A 189 5.59 30.73 -17.78
N ALA A 190 4.44 30.41 -17.18
CA ALA A 190 3.22 30.17 -17.91
C ALA A 190 2.77 31.46 -18.61
N ARG A 191 2.95 31.54 -19.93
CA ARG A 191 2.22 32.48 -20.77
C ARG A 191 1.04 31.76 -21.40
N SER A 192 -0.14 32.28 -21.07
CA SER A 192 -1.42 32.27 -21.80
C SER A 192 -1.42 31.60 -23.18
N ALA A 193 -2.23 30.55 -23.32
CA ALA A 193 -2.95 30.21 -24.55
C ALA A 193 -4.08 29.22 -24.25
N PHE A 194 -5.22 29.73 -23.76
CA PHE A 194 -6.51 29.05 -23.93
C PHE A 194 -7.41 29.98 -24.73
N ARG A 195 -7.71 29.60 -25.97
CA ARG A 195 -8.72 30.22 -26.82
C ARG A 195 -9.78 29.16 -27.12
N PRO A 196 -11.07 29.41 -26.86
CA PRO A 196 -12.12 28.48 -27.23
C PRO A 196 -12.41 28.61 -28.73
N ALA A 197 -12.59 27.48 -29.42
CA ALA A 197 -13.10 27.45 -30.78
C ALA A 197 -14.59 27.84 -30.79
N ARG A 198 -14.99 28.64 -31.78
CA ARG A 198 -16.38 28.77 -32.23
C ARG A 198 -16.69 27.63 -33.20
#